data_AF-A0A3Q3MA07-F1
#
_entry.id   AF-A0A3Q3MA07-F1
#
_cell.length_a   1.000
_cell.length_b   1.000
_cell.length_c   1.000
_cell.angle_alpha   90.00
_cell.angle_beta   90.00
_cell.angle_gamma   90.00
#
_symmetry.space_group_name_H-M   'P 1'
#
loop_
_entity.id
_entity.type
_entity.pdbx_description
1 polymer ?
#
loop_
_entity_poly.entity_id
_entity_poly.type
_entity_poly.pdbx_seq_one_letter_code
_entity_poly.pdbx_strand_id
1 'polypeptide(L)'
;FLSFRITPRDAGRETCVYPLPEPQDLFQASQMKFEDFQRDLRKLRKDLNACSAETEKVCRISSEENLQPFKDKMDSFLSQAKTELETQEKQLADTQKIFLELSTSFSVKPKAGEKEVSPNTFFSIWHEFSTDFKDQWKKQNKLMLQER
;
A
#
# COMPACT_ATOMS: atom_id res chain seq x y z
N PHE A 1 -8.43 -4.94 9.99
CA PHE A 1 -7.75 -5.55 11.15
C PHE A 1 -7.90 -7.05 11.06
N LEU A 2 -6.79 -7.77 11.12
CA LEU A 2 -6.65 -9.22 10.90
C LEU A 2 -7.85 -10.02 11.43
N SER A 3 -8.75 -10.42 10.52
CA SER A 3 -9.89 -11.25 10.87
C SER A 3 -9.37 -12.69 10.98
N PHE A 4 -8.95 -13.06 12.19
CA PHE A 4 -8.64 -14.45 12.55
C PHE A 4 -9.95 -15.27 12.46
N ARG A 5 -10.35 -15.66 11.26
CA ARG A 5 -11.43 -16.64 11.07
C ARG A 5 -10.84 -18.03 11.12
N ILE A 6 -10.49 -18.48 12.32
CA ILE A 6 -10.49 -19.92 12.59
C ILE A 6 -11.89 -20.23 13.10
N THR A 7 -12.81 -20.59 12.19
CA THR A 7 -14.02 -21.30 12.60
C THR A 7 -13.60 -22.72 12.95
N PRO A 8 -13.77 -23.19 14.21
CA PRO A 8 -13.46 -24.59 14.58
C PRO A 8 -14.18 -25.62 13.70
N ARG A 9 -15.25 -25.18 13.04
CA ARG A 9 -16.11 -25.95 12.13
C ARG A 9 -15.41 -26.37 10.83
N ASP A 10 -14.33 -25.71 10.44
CA ASP A 10 -13.59 -25.95 9.19
C ASP A 10 -12.19 -26.57 9.40
N ALA A 11 -11.82 -26.86 10.65
CA ALA A 11 -10.60 -27.62 10.95
C ALA A 11 -10.69 -29.02 10.33
N GLY A 12 -9.69 -29.40 9.52
CA GLY A 12 -9.64 -30.72 8.87
C GLY A 12 -10.56 -30.89 7.66
N ARG A 13 -11.01 -29.81 7.00
CA ARG A 13 -11.69 -29.87 5.69
C ARG A 13 -10.74 -29.39 4.58
N GLU A 14 -10.92 -29.89 3.36
CA GLU A 14 -10.18 -29.41 2.17
C GLU A 14 -10.34 -27.91 1.90
N THR A 15 -11.35 -27.29 2.52
CA THR A 15 -11.67 -25.85 2.44
C THR A 15 -10.98 -24.99 3.51
N CYS A 16 -10.07 -25.54 4.33
CA CYS A 16 -9.39 -24.78 5.37
C CYS A 16 -8.45 -23.75 4.72
N VAL A 17 -8.76 -22.46 4.84
CA VAL A 17 -7.94 -21.35 4.32
C VAL A 17 -6.98 -20.89 5.40
N TYR A 18 -5.74 -20.59 5.00
CA TYR A 18 -4.73 -20.06 5.91
C TYR A 18 -5.23 -18.76 6.58
N PRO A 19 -5.23 -18.66 7.92
CA PRO A 19 -5.96 -17.61 8.64
C PRO A 19 -5.19 -16.29 8.82
N LEU A 20 -3.94 -16.24 8.36
CA LEU A 20 -3.06 -15.07 8.45
C LEU A 20 -2.78 -14.50 7.05
N PRO A 21 -2.29 -13.24 6.93
CA PRO A 21 -1.80 -12.71 5.66
C PRO A 21 -0.73 -13.63 5.09
N GLU A 22 -0.66 -13.70 3.77
CA GLU A 22 0.34 -14.52 3.12
C GLU A 22 1.76 -14.04 3.46
N PRO A 23 2.70 -14.95 3.76
CA PRO A 23 4.07 -14.56 4.09
C PRO A 23 4.71 -13.68 2.99
N GLN A 24 4.35 -13.92 1.73
CA GLN A 24 4.84 -13.14 0.60
C GLN A 24 4.38 -11.68 0.66
N ASP A 25 3.12 -11.42 1.02
CA ASP A 25 2.59 -10.06 1.13
C ASP A 25 3.28 -9.30 2.27
N LEU A 26 3.51 -9.99 3.40
CA LEU A 26 4.25 -9.44 4.54
C LEU A 26 5.71 -9.13 4.18
N PHE A 27 6.35 -10.02 3.41
CA PHE A 27 7.69 -9.77 2.90
C PHE A 27 7.71 -8.53 2.00
N GLN A 28 6.79 -8.40 1.05
CA GLN A 28 6.69 -7.22 0.18
C GLN A 28 6.47 -5.94 0.99
N ALA A 29 5.54 -5.95 1.95
CA ALA A 29 5.30 -4.81 2.84
C ALA A 29 6.54 -4.43 3.66
N SER A 30 7.37 -5.41 4.06
CA SER A 30 8.63 -5.16 4.77
C SER A 30 9.69 -4.44 3.93
N GLN A 31 9.59 -4.49 2.59
CA GLN A 31 10.51 -3.82 1.69
C GLN A 31 10.06 -2.39 1.32
N MET A 32 8.83 -2.03 1.67
CA MET A 32 8.28 -0.70 1.37
C MET A 32 8.83 0.38 2.30
N LYS A 33 8.92 1.60 1.77
CA LYS A 33 9.37 2.79 2.52
C LYS A 33 8.43 3.95 2.22
N PHE A 34 7.82 4.52 3.26
CA PHE A 34 6.91 5.66 3.11
C PHE A 34 7.61 6.86 2.46
N GLU A 35 8.90 7.04 2.73
CA GLU A 35 9.72 8.13 2.21
C GLU A 35 9.88 8.08 0.68
N ASP A 36 9.95 6.86 0.12
CA ASP A 36 10.05 6.67 -1.32
C ASP A 36 8.74 7.10 -2.01
N PHE A 37 7.59 6.67 -1.49
CA PHE A 37 6.28 7.11 -2.00
C PHE A 37 6.08 8.62 -1.86
N GLN A 38 6.46 9.20 -0.72
CA GLN A 38 6.39 10.65 -0.52
C GLN A 38 7.28 11.40 -1.53
N ARG A 39 8.46 10.88 -1.85
CA ARG A 39 9.35 11.46 -2.85
C ARG A 39 8.72 11.41 -4.24
N ASP A 40 8.14 10.27 -4.60
CA ASP A 40 7.53 10.07 -5.91
C ASP A 40 6.29 10.97 -6.09
N LEU A 41 5.43 11.10 -5.08
CA LEU A 41 4.28 12.02 -5.10
C LEU A 41 4.72 13.50 -5.19
N ARG A 42 5.78 13.89 -4.46
CA ARG A 42 6.35 15.25 -4.59
C ARG A 42 6.89 15.51 -5.99
N LYS A 43 7.50 14.51 -6.63
CA LYS A 43 7.97 14.62 -8.02
C LYS A 43 6.78 14.76 -8.96
N LEU A 44 5.78 13.91 -8.84
CA LEU A 44 4.56 13.95 -9.66
C LEU A 44 3.86 15.32 -9.56
N ARG A 45 3.77 15.90 -8.36
CA ARG A 45 3.25 17.27 -8.16
C ARG A 45 4.02 18.31 -8.97
N LYS A 46 5.36 18.25 -8.95
CA LYS A 46 6.20 19.19 -9.71
C LYS A 46 6.01 19.03 -11.21
N ASP A 47 5.98 17.79 -11.69
CA ASP A 47 5.78 17.48 -13.11
C ASP A 47 4.40 17.96 -13.58
N LEU A 48 3.37 17.79 -12.76
CA LEU A 48 2.01 18.25 -13.04
C LEU A 48 1.89 19.78 -13.06
N ASN A 49 2.58 20.47 -12.15
CA ASN A 49 2.64 21.94 -12.16
C ASN A 49 3.36 22.47 -13.39
N ALA A 50 4.45 21.83 -13.81
CA ALA A 50 5.15 22.18 -15.05
C ALA A 50 4.25 21.96 -16.29
N CYS A 51 3.52 20.83 -16.33
CA CYS A 51 2.56 20.54 -17.37
C CYS A 51 1.43 21.58 -17.44
N SER A 52 0.90 22.01 -16.28
CA SER A 52 -0.10 23.09 -16.19
C SER A 52 0.44 24.39 -16.76
N ALA A 53 1.66 24.80 -16.39
CA ALA A 53 2.28 26.02 -16.88
C ALA A 53 2.53 26.02 -18.39
N GLU A 54 2.98 24.88 -18.95
CA GLU A 54 3.18 24.78 -20.41
C GLU A 54 1.83 24.77 -21.15
N THR A 55 0.80 24.12 -20.57
CA THR A 55 -0.57 24.14 -21.12
C THR A 55 -1.11 25.57 -21.19
N GLU A 56 -0.97 26.34 -20.10
CA GLU A 56 -1.39 27.75 -20.06
C GLU A 56 -0.64 28.58 -21.11
N LYS A 57 0.65 28.34 -21.28
CA LYS A 57 1.46 29.03 -22.29
C LYS A 57 1.01 28.70 -23.71
N VAL A 58 0.73 27.43 -24.02
CA VAL A 58 0.20 27.00 -25.33
C VAL A 58 -1.16 27.63 -25.60
N CYS A 59 -2.03 27.66 -24.60
CA CYS A 59 -3.34 28.32 -24.74
C CYS A 59 -3.20 29.83 -24.96
N ARG A 60 -2.25 30.48 -24.29
CA ARG A 60 -2.04 31.93 -24.43
C ARG A 60 -1.50 32.35 -25.80
N ILE A 61 -0.65 31.55 -26.42
CA ILE A 61 -0.02 31.89 -27.72
C ILE A 61 -0.87 31.46 -28.93
N SER A 62 -1.84 30.57 -28.72
CA SER A 62 -2.74 30.10 -29.77
C SER A 62 -3.87 31.09 -30.04
N SER A 63 -4.32 31.17 -31.29
CA SER A 63 -5.55 31.89 -31.63
C SER A 63 -6.78 31.11 -31.19
N GLU A 64 -7.88 31.80 -30.89
CA GLU A 64 -9.13 31.20 -30.38
C GLU A 64 -9.63 30.04 -31.25
N GLU A 65 -9.59 30.20 -32.57
CA GLU A 65 -10.00 29.19 -33.57
C GLU A 65 -9.16 27.90 -33.51
N ASN A 66 -7.95 27.96 -32.96
CA ASN A 66 -6.99 26.84 -32.88
C ASN A 66 -6.82 26.28 -31.47
N LEU A 67 -7.54 26.80 -30.47
CA LEU A 67 -7.41 26.34 -29.07
C LEU A 67 -7.94 24.92 -28.88
N GLN A 68 -9.03 24.60 -29.58
CA GLN A 68 -9.71 23.34 -29.42
C GLN A 68 -9.26 22.33 -30.47
N PRO A 69 -9.13 21.04 -30.09
CA PRO A 69 -9.57 20.42 -28.82
C PRO A 69 -8.48 20.35 -27.73
N PHE A 70 -7.33 20.98 -27.94
CA PHE A 70 -6.17 20.85 -27.04
C PHE A 70 -6.51 21.34 -25.63
N LYS A 71 -7.07 22.55 -25.52
CA LYS A 71 -7.39 23.16 -24.23
C LYS A 71 -8.35 22.29 -23.42
N ASP A 72 -9.47 21.85 -24.00
CA ASP A 72 -10.46 21.06 -23.27
C ASP A 72 -9.89 19.70 -22.80
N LYS A 73 -9.11 19.05 -23.66
CA LYS A 73 -8.46 17.78 -23.31
C LYS A 73 -7.44 17.96 -22.19
N MET A 74 -6.63 19.01 -22.26
CA MET A 74 -5.62 19.28 -21.23
C MET A 74 -6.25 19.73 -19.91
N ASP A 75 -7.29 20.56 -19.94
CA ASP A 75 -8.02 20.98 -18.74
C ASP A 75 -8.64 19.75 -18.04
N SER A 76 -9.28 18.85 -18.79
CA SER A 76 -9.81 17.60 -18.26
C SER A 76 -8.73 16.70 -17.69
N PHE A 77 -7.61 16.51 -18.40
CA PHE A 77 -6.48 15.71 -17.94
C PHE A 77 -5.87 16.27 -16.66
N LEU A 78 -5.57 17.56 -16.62
CA LEU A 78 -4.95 18.24 -15.48
C LEU A 78 -5.87 18.21 -14.24
N SER A 79 -7.18 18.40 -14.44
CA SER A 79 -8.15 18.31 -13.34
C SER A 79 -8.20 16.90 -12.73
N GLN A 80 -8.27 15.87 -13.57
CA GLN A 80 -8.27 14.48 -13.12
C GLN A 80 -6.97 14.11 -12.41
N ALA A 81 -5.82 14.45 -13.00
CA ALA A 81 -4.50 14.16 -12.45
C ALA A 81 -4.27 14.84 -11.09
N LYS A 82 -4.73 16.10 -10.91
CA LYS A 82 -4.65 16.80 -9.62
C LYS A 82 -5.47 16.09 -8.55
N THR A 83 -6.70 15.70 -8.89
CA THR A 83 -7.60 15.00 -7.97
C THR A 83 -7.04 13.64 -7.55
N GLU A 84 -6.47 12.89 -8.49
CA GLU A 84 -5.85 11.59 -8.21
C GLU A 84 -4.59 11.74 -7.35
N LEU A 85 -3.74 12.73 -7.63
CA LEU A 85 -2.57 13.05 -6.81
C LEU A 85 -2.98 13.36 -5.35
N GLU A 86 -3.97 14.23 -5.14
CA GLU A 86 -4.48 14.55 -3.80
C GLU A 86 -5.05 13.32 -3.08
N THR A 87 -5.74 12.45 -3.83
CA THR A 87 -6.27 11.18 -3.31
C THR A 87 -5.13 10.25 -2.85
N GLN A 88 -4.08 10.09 -3.67
CA GLN A 88 -2.94 9.25 -3.33
C GLN A 88 -2.15 9.80 -2.14
N GLU A 89 -1.95 11.12 -2.07
CA GLU A 89 -1.31 11.75 -0.91
C GLU A 89 -2.09 11.52 0.39
N LYS A 90 -3.42 11.65 0.34
CA LYS A 90 -4.28 11.34 1.48
C LYS A 90 -4.20 9.87 1.87
N GLN A 91 -4.31 8.96 0.91
CA GLN A 91 -4.21 7.52 1.16
C GLN A 91 -2.87 7.14 1.79
N LEU A 92 -1.76 7.74 1.34
CA LEU A 92 -0.44 7.51 1.91
C LEU A 92 -0.37 7.98 3.37
N ALA A 93 -0.89 9.18 3.67
CA ALA A 93 -0.92 9.72 5.03
C ALA A 93 -1.79 8.87 5.96
N ASP A 94 -3.00 8.48 5.52
CA ASP A 94 -3.91 7.63 6.28
C ASP A 94 -3.30 6.24 6.52
N THR A 95 -2.64 5.67 5.51
CA THR A 95 -1.95 4.37 5.63
C THR A 95 -0.79 4.43 6.62
N GLN A 96 0.03 5.48 6.56
CA GLN A 96 1.13 5.66 7.51
C GLN A 96 0.60 5.82 8.95
N LYS A 97 -0.49 6.58 9.12
CA LYS A 97 -1.16 6.72 10.43
C LYS A 97 -1.63 5.38 10.97
N ILE A 98 -2.38 4.61 10.18
CA ILE A 98 -2.87 3.27 10.57
C ILE A 98 -1.70 2.34 10.92
N PHE A 99 -0.61 2.41 10.17
CA PHE A 99 0.58 1.62 10.44
C PHE A 99 1.24 1.99 11.79
N LEU A 100 1.32 3.28 12.14
CA LEU A 100 1.86 3.72 13.43
C LEU A 100 0.95 3.35 14.60
N GLU A 101 -0.38 3.41 14.42
CA GLU A 101 -1.34 2.92 15.41
C GLU A 101 -1.20 1.40 15.61
N LEU A 102 -0.98 0.65 14.53
CA LEU A 102 -0.74 -0.79 14.57
C LEU A 102 0.56 -1.11 15.31
N SER A 103 1.66 -0.44 15.01
CA SER A 103 2.95 -0.67 15.69
C SER A 103 2.87 -0.37 17.18
N THR A 104 2.14 0.69 17.56
CA THR A 104 1.84 1.03 18.94
C THR A 104 1.00 -0.05 19.63
N SER A 105 -0.04 -0.55 18.96
CA SER A 105 -0.93 -1.60 19.50
C SER A 105 -0.18 -2.90 19.83
N PHE A 106 0.84 -3.23 19.05
CA PHE A 106 1.72 -4.39 19.28
C PHE A 106 2.98 -4.05 20.10
N SER A 107 3.08 -2.83 20.65
CA SER A 107 4.23 -2.37 21.45
C SER A 107 5.59 -2.51 20.74
N VAL A 108 5.60 -2.42 19.41
CA VAL A 108 6.82 -2.50 18.61
C VAL A 108 7.58 -1.19 18.76
N LYS A 109 8.88 -1.29 19.05
CA LYS A 109 9.76 -0.13 19.21
C LYS A 109 10.62 0.07 17.96
N PRO A 110 10.94 1.32 17.59
CA PRO A 110 11.87 1.60 16.50
C PRO A 110 13.25 0.98 16.81
N LYS A 111 13.95 0.52 15.77
CA LYS A 111 15.34 0.05 15.89
C LYS A 111 16.30 1.22 16.07
N ALA A 112 17.53 0.93 16.50
CA ALA A 112 18.57 1.96 16.65
C ALA A 112 18.81 2.68 15.31
N GLY A 113 18.72 4.02 15.35
CA GLY A 113 18.83 4.87 14.15
C GLY A 113 17.50 5.16 13.45
N GLU A 114 16.40 4.52 13.84
CA GLU A 114 15.07 4.84 13.35
C GLU A 114 14.41 5.91 14.25
N LYS A 115 13.78 6.91 13.62
CA LYS A 115 12.97 7.91 14.33
C LYS A 115 11.59 7.35 14.72
N GLU A 116 11.01 6.57 13.82
CA GLU A 116 9.71 5.90 13.96
C GLU A 116 9.86 4.46 13.48
N VAL A 117 8.96 3.57 13.91
CA VAL A 117 8.97 2.16 13.46
C VAL A 117 8.86 2.14 11.94
N SER A 118 9.74 1.41 11.25
CA SER A 118 9.64 1.23 9.81
C SER A 118 8.75 0.04 9.43
N PRO A 119 8.16 0.01 8.22
CA PRO A 119 7.49 -1.18 7.69
C PRO A 119 8.36 -2.42 7.79
N ASN A 120 9.67 -2.30 7.54
CA ASN A 120 10.62 -3.41 7.70
C ASN A 120 10.63 -3.93 9.14
N THR A 121 10.83 -3.06 10.13
CA THR A 121 10.91 -3.44 11.55
C THR A 121 9.67 -4.20 12.02
N PHE A 122 8.48 -3.83 11.52
CA PHE A 122 7.23 -4.51 11.88
C PHE A 122 6.99 -5.78 11.04
N PHE A 123 6.98 -5.65 9.71
CA PHE A 123 6.55 -6.72 8.82
C PHE A 123 7.58 -7.83 8.64
N SER A 124 8.88 -7.61 8.88
CA SER A 124 9.86 -8.70 8.84
C SER A 124 9.58 -9.75 9.92
N ILE A 125 9.22 -9.30 11.13
CA ILE A 125 8.86 -10.17 12.25
C ILE A 125 7.58 -10.95 11.92
N TRP A 126 6.57 -10.26 11.39
CA TRP A 126 5.33 -10.91 10.98
C TRP A 126 5.51 -11.88 9.83
N HIS A 127 6.39 -11.58 8.88
CA HIS A 127 6.75 -12.47 7.78
C HIS A 127 7.35 -13.78 8.30
N GLU A 128 8.33 -13.70 9.21
CA GLU A 128 8.95 -14.87 9.85
C GLU A 128 7.90 -15.69 10.61
N PHE A 129 7.13 -15.03 11.49
CA PHE A 129 6.06 -15.68 12.25
C PHE A 129 5.01 -16.36 11.35
N SER A 130 4.56 -15.68 10.30
CA SER A 130 3.56 -16.20 9.38
C SER A 130 4.11 -17.39 8.59
N THR A 131 5.37 -17.35 8.16
CA THR A 131 6.04 -18.45 7.48
C THR A 131 6.04 -19.71 8.35
N ASP A 132 6.55 -19.59 9.59
CA ASP A 132 6.59 -20.71 10.54
C ASP A 132 5.18 -21.24 10.85
N PHE A 133 4.23 -20.33 11.12
CA PHE A 133 2.85 -20.70 11.41
C PHE A 133 2.20 -21.43 10.22
N LYS A 134 2.48 -21.00 8.98
CA LYS A 134 1.95 -21.63 7.76
C LYS A 134 2.48 -23.04 7.57
N ASP A 135 3.76 -23.26 7.84
CA ASP A 135 4.36 -24.59 7.75
C ASP A 135 3.79 -25.55 8.80
N GLN A 136 3.58 -25.08 10.03
CA GLN A 136 2.93 -25.88 11.07
C GLN A 136 1.47 -26.16 10.74
N TRP A 137 0.73 -25.15 10.27
CA TRP A 137 -0.67 -25.29 9.86
C TRP A 137 -0.84 -26.32 8.73
N LYS A 138 0.05 -26.32 7.72
CA LYS A 138 0.05 -27.34 6.65
C LYS A 138 0.32 -28.74 7.19
N LYS A 139 1.30 -28.89 8.09
CA LYS A 139 1.63 -30.18 8.71
C LYS A 139 0.44 -30.74 9.49
N GLN A 140 -0.19 -29.91 10.33
CA GLN A 140 -1.35 -30.30 11.13
C GLN A 140 -2.56 -30.67 10.26
N ASN A 141 -2.85 -29.90 9.22
CA ASN A 141 -3.93 -30.23 8.29
C ASN A 141 -3.69 -31.57 7.57
N LYS A 142 -2.44 -31.87 7.19
CA LYS A 142 -2.10 -33.15 6.58
C LYS A 142 -2.31 -34.33 7.54
N LEU A 143 -1.91 -34.19 8.81
CA LEU A 143 -2.12 -35.22 9.83
C LEU A 143 -3.61 -35.49 10.07
N MET A 144 -4.42 -34.44 10.22
CA MET A 144 -5.88 -34.59 10.40
C MET A 144 -6.59 -35.26 9.20
N LEU A 145 -6.04 -35.12 7.99
CA LEU A 145 -6.55 -35.82 6.81
C LEU A 145 -6.13 -37.29 6.75
N GLN A 146 -4.98 -37.65 7.36
CA GLN A 146 -4.50 -39.04 7.43
C GLN A 146 -5.13 -39.84 8.57
N GLU A 147 -5.65 -39.17 9.60
CA GLU A 147 -6.42 -39.78 10.70
C GLU A 147 -7.90 -40.03 10.35
N ARG A 148 -8.30 -39.80 9.10
CA ARG A 148 -9.62 -40.15 8.53
C ARG A 148 -9.51 -41.39 7.66
#